data_AF-A0A949QAW1-F1
#
_entry.id   AF-A0A949QAW1-F1
#
_cell.length_a   1.000
_cell.length_b   1.000
_cell.length_c   1.000
_cell.angle_alpha   90.00
_cell.angle_beta   90.00
_cell.angle_gamma   90.00
#
_symmetry.space_group_name_H-M   'P 1'
#
loop_
_entity.id
_entity.type
_entity.pdbx_description
1 polymer ?
#
loop_
_entity_poly.entity_id
_entity_poly.type
_entity_poly.pdbx_seq_one_letter_code
_entity_poly.pdbx_strand_id
1 'polypeptide(L)' 'MDEIETNGYNLNISRYISTAQQEVEVDLQAVHGKLVEIEEKIVAATRKHNEFLKELGLPFLPLGN' A
#
# COMPACT_ATOMS: atom_id res chain seq x y z
N MET A 1 18.34 -42.16 7.39
CA MET A 1 18.51 -43.03 6.21
C MET A 1 17.15 -43.58 5.77
N ASP A 2 16.31 -43.90 6.76
CA ASP A 2 14.93 -44.36 6.62
C ASP A 2 14.04 -43.51 5.69
N GLU A 3 14.10 -42.17 5.76
CA GLU A 3 13.31 -41.29 4.88
C GLU A 3 13.63 -41.45 3.38
N ILE A 4 14.86 -41.84 3.04
CA ILE A 4 15.32 -41.96 1.64
C ILE A 4 14.97 -43.34 1.07
N GLU A 5 15.04 -44.37 1.90
CA GLU A 5 14.61 -45.74 1.55
C GLU A 5 13.09 -45.81 1.35
N THR A 6 12.32 -45.13 2.20
CA THR A 6 10.85 -45.08 2.09
C THR A 6 10.40 -44.41 0.78
N ASN A 7 11.18 -43.45 0.27
CA ASN A 7 10.93 -42.77 -1.01
C ASN A 7 11.60 -43.49 -2.21
N GLY A 8 12.08 -44.73 -2.04
CA GLY A 8 12.63 -45.56 -3.12
C GLY A 8 13.91 -45.03 -3.75
N TYR A 9 14.76 -44.33 -2.98
CA TYR A 9 15.94 -43.61 -3.46
C TYR A 9 15.64 -42.57 -4.56
N ASN A 10 14.37 -42.22 -4.75
CA ASN A 10 13.94 -41.18 -5.68
C ASN A 10 14.16 -39.80 -5.04
N LEU A 11 15.32 -39.21 -5.33
CA LEU A 11 15.68 -37.85 -4.90
C LEU A 11 14.98 -36.75 -5.70
N ASN A 12 13.99 -37.08 -6.55
CA ASN A 12 13.04 -36.09 -7.06
C ASN A 12 12.08 -35.65 -5.96
N ILE A 13 12.61 -34.95 -4.96
CA ILE A 13 11.83 -33.94 -4.27
C ILE A 13 11.47 -32.91 -5.35
N SER A 14 10.21 -32.90 -5.77
CA SER A 14 9.64 -31.83 -6.59
C SER A 14 10.08 -30.53 -5.93
N ARG A 15 11.06 -29.83 -6.54
CA ARG A 15 11.60 -28.55 -6.06
C ARG A 15 10.42 -27.78 -5.51
N TYR A 16 10.43 -27.37 -4.23
CA TYR A 16 9.34 -26.64 -3.58
C TYR A 16 8.72 -25.61 -4.54
N ILE A 17 7.70 -26.04 -5.29
CA ILE A 17 6.99 -25.17 -6.21
C ILE A 17 6.16 -24.35 -5.26
N SER A 18 6.42 -23.05 -5.22
CA SER A 18 5.65 -22.13 -4.40
C SER A 18 4.17 -22.41 -4.64
N THR A 19 3.47 -22.87 -3.59
CA THR A 19 2.02 -23.03 -3.60
C THR A 19 1.33 -21.67 -3.37
N ALA A 20 2.09 -20.57 -3.35
CA ALA A 20 1.55 -19.24 -3.22
C ALA A 20 0.54 -18.99 -4.33
N GLN A 21 -0.70 -18.74 -3.92
CA GLN A 21 -1.73 -18.28 -4.83
C GLN A 21 -1.31 -16.94 -5.42
N GLN A 22 -1.60 -16.76 -6.71
CA GLN A 22 -1.33 -15.53 -7.40
C GLN A 22 -2.07 -14.39 -6.70
N GLU A 23 -1.33 -13.43 -6.16
CA GLU A 23 -1.90 -12.25 -5.53
C GLU A 23 -2.66 -11.44 -6.59
N VAL A 24 -3.74 -10.78 -6.14
CA VAL A 24 -4.49 -9.89 -7.01
C VAL A 24 -3.59 -8.74 -7.42
N GLU A 25 -3.46 -8.52 -8.72
CA GLU A 25 -2.65 -7.44 -9.26
C GLU A 25 -3.21 -6.09 -8.78
N VAL A 26 -2.34 -5.26 -8.19
CA VAL A 26 -2.71 -3.93 -7.72
C VAL A 26 -2.69 -2.97 -8.90
N ASP A 27 -3.82 -2.33 -9.17
CA ASP A 27 -3.89 -1.23 -10.12
C ASP A 27 -3.23 0.02 -9.52
N LEU A 28 -1.95 0.20 -9.85
CA LEU A 28 -1.15 1.34 -9.40
C LEU A 28 -1.69 2.68 -9.92
N GLN A 29 -2.34 2.72 -11.09
CA GLN A 29 -2.91 3.95 -11.64
C GLN A 29 -4.14 4.36 -10.84
N ALA A 30 -5.02 3.41 -10.51
CA ALA A 30 -6.18 3.67 -9.67
C ALA A 30 -5.77 4.11 -8.25
N VAL A 31 -4.75 3.47 -7.67
CA VAL A 31 -4.22 3.87 -6.35
C VAL A 31 -3.63 5.27 -6.42
N HIS A 32 -2.84 5.58 -7.43
CA HIS A 32 -2.28 6.93 -7.62
C HIS A 32 -3.38 7.99 -7.75
N GLY A 33 -4.42 7.73 -8.55
CA GLY A 33 -5.56 8.63 -8.69
C GLY A 33 -6.27 8.91 -7.36
N LYS A 34 -6.44 7.88 -6.52
CA LYS A 34 -7.00 8.05 -5.16
C LYS A 34 -6.12 8.92 -4.27
N LEU A 35 -4.79 8.76 -4.36
CA LEU A 35 -3.85 9.58 -3.59
C LEU A 35 -3.94 11.06 -3.99
N VAL A 36 -4.03 11.34 -5.30
CA VAL A 36 -4.21 12.71 -5.81
C VAL A 36 -5.53 13.31 -5.31
N GLU A 37 -6.63 12.57 -5.39
CA GLU A 37 -7.94 13.04 -4.90
C GLU A 37 -7.92 13.34 -3.38
N ILE A 38 -7.23 12.52 -2.60
CA ILE A 38 -7.06 12.73 -1.16
C ILE A 38 -6.25 14.01 -0.89
N GLU A 39 -5.16 14.23 -1.62
CA GLU A 39 -4.33 15.42 -1.48
C GLU A 39 -5.12 16.69 -1.80
N GLU A 40 -5.90 16.70 -2.89
CA GLU A 40 -6.77 17.82 -3.23
C GLU A 40 -7.77 18.15 -2.12
N LYS A 41 -8.37 17.13 -1.49
CA LYS A 41 -9.29 17.31 -0.35
C LYS A 41 -8.58 17.87 0.87
N ILE A 42 -7.36 17.41 1.17
CA ILE A 42 -6.54 17.92 2.26
C ILE A 42 -6.24 19.41 2.03
N VAL A 43 -5.75 19.77 0.84
CA VAL A 43 -5.43 21.16 0.49
C VAL A 43 -6.68 22.05 0.61
N ALA A 44 -7.82 21.62 0.09
CA ALA A 44 -9.07 22.38 0.17
C ALA A 44 -9.54 22.58 1.61
N ALA A 45 -9.50 21.52 2.44
CA ALA A 45 -9.88 21.60 3.84
C ALA A 45 -8.93 22.50 4.65
N THR A 46 -7.62 22.39 4.43
CA THR A 46 -6.60 23.22 5.08
C THR A 46 -6.77 24.69 4.72
N ARG A 47 -7.06 25.02 3.45
CA ARG A 47 -7.35 26.40 3.03
C ARG A 47 -8.55 26.96 3.78
N LYS A 48 -9.66 26.24 3.79
CA LYS A 48 -10.87 26.65 4.51
C LYS A 48 -10.62 26.81 6.00
N HIS A 49 -9.83 25.92 6.60
CA HIS A 49 -9.47 26.03 8.01
C HIS A 49 -8.62 27.28 8.29
N ASN A 50 -7.66 27.59 7.43
CA ASN A 50 -6.82 28.78 7.54
C ASN A 50 -7.62 30.09 7.36
N GLU A 51 -8.73 30.09 6.62
CA GLU A 51 -9.66 31.24 6.57
C GLU A 51 -10.21 31.55 7.97
N PHE A 52 -10.65 30.53 8.71
CA PHE A 52 -11.11 30.71 10.10
C PHE A 52 -9.97 31.12 11.03
N LEU A 53 -8.79 30.51 10.92
CA LEU A 53 -7.63 30.89 11.75
C LEU A 53 -7.20 32.35 11.51
N LYS A 54 -7.30 32.83 10.27
CA LYS A 54 -7.06 34.24 9.93
C LYS A 54 -8.02 35.17 10.65
N GLU A 55 -9.31 34.85 10.68
CA GLU A 55 -10.31 35.65 11.40
C GLU A 55 -10.06 35.66 12.91
N LEU A 56 -9.53 34.56 13.45
CA LEU A 56 -9.19 34.41 14.87
C LEU A 56 -7.81 34.99 15.24
N GLY A 57 -7.02 35.45 14.26
CA GLY A 57 -5.65 35.94 14.48
C GLY A 57 -4.66 34.85 14.92
N LEU A 58 -4.92 33.59 14.55
CA LEU A 58 -4.12 32.43 14.93
C LEU A 58 -3.11 32.03 13.83
N PRO A 59 -2.01 31.33 14.17
CA PRO A 59 -1.03 30.84 13.21
C PRO A 59 -1.64 29.83 12.22
N PHE A 60 -1.20 29.86 10.96
CA PHE A 60 -1.74 29.01 9.91
C PHE A 60 -1.18 27.60 9.93
N LEU A 61 -1.98 26.64 9.47
CA LEU A 61 -1.55 25.28 9.19
C LEU A 61 -0.74 25.22 7.88
N PRO A 62 0.27 24.35 7.80
CA PRO A 62 1.02 24.13 6.56
C PRO A 62 0.12 23.50 5.49
N LEU A 63 0.29 23.95 4.24
CA LEU A 63 -0.35 23.33 3.09
C LEU A 63 0.50 22.15 2.62
N GLY A 64 -0.14 21.04 2.23
CA GLY A 64 0.52 19.95 1.52
C GLY A 64 1.12 20.48 0.21
N ASN A 65 2.30 19.94 -0.14
CA ASN A 65 3.06 20.35 -1.33
C ASN A 65 2.40 19.90 -2.64
#